data_AF-A0A0S6UEC0-F1
#
_entry.id   AF-A0A0S6UEC0-F1
#
_cell.length_a   1.000
_cell.length_b   1.000
_cell.length_c   1.000
_cell.angle_alpha   90.00
_cell.angle_beta   90.00
_cell.angle_gamma   90.00
#
_symmetry.space_group_name_H-M   'P 1'
#
loop_
_entity.id
_entity.type
_entity.pdbx_description
1 polymer ?
#
loop_
_entity_poly.entity_id
_entity_poly.type
_entity_poly.pdbx_seq_one_letter_code
_entity_poly.pdbx_strand_id
1 'polypeptide(L)'
;MHTPASFRPIIRLNPLKAGKDMARGFKLAAVLLNILLLSQLFAGCRVPARKPAAQEPIISLYVNQTGEVKRMKIEDYLPGVVAAEMDPTWPLNALAAQAILARTFTMKKIQEGGVKAHGTDASTSVEEFQAYDPTKINDNVRRAVEMTRGEVVKYNGNYINAWFYASGGSRTASSAIEGLNFRSEPAPYIQSVPDPGMAITTAENKSWTASFSNAELAAAVRKITGQDPGPITSVRVAARGPSGRATQLRIGRVTVDVPALRLALGNDRLRSTLITGITTSGGRVTFKGEGYGHGVGMSQWGARALAQQGKSPQDIIKYFFKDIQLVKAW
;
A
#
# COMPACT_ATOMS: atom_id res chain seq x y z
N MET A 1 -42.96 -72.56 41.17
CA MET A 1 -42.10 -71.44 40.74
C MET A 1 -42.68 -70.91 39.44
N HIS A 2 -43.16 -69.65 39.47
CA HIS A 2 -44.30 -69.19 38.68
C HIS A 2 -44.14 -69.22 37.16
N THR A 3 -44.88 -70.13 36.53
CA THR A 3 -45.76 -69.89 35.36
C THR A 3 -47.02 -69.09 35.81
N PRO A 4 -47.99 -68.68 34.95
CA PRO A 4 -48.15 -68.85 33.48
C PRO A 4 -48.77 -67.65 32.68
N ALA A 5 -48.72 -67.78 31.35
CA ALA A 5 -49.77 -67.61 30.31
C ALA A 5 -50.78 -66.42 30.30
N SER A 6 -51.09 -65.92 29.09
CA SER A 6 -52.38 -66.19 28.42
C SER A 6 -52.53 -65.51 27.04
N PHE A 7 -53.50 -66.03 26.29
CA PHE A 7 -53.78 -65.88 24.86
C PHE A 7 -54.52 -64.59 24.45
N ARG A 8 -54.46 -64.32 23.12
CA ARG A 8 -55.13 -63.32 22.25
C ARG A 8 -56.65 -63.12 22.53
N PRO A 9 -57.28 -62.01 22.09
CA PRO A 9 -57.87 -62.00 20.74
C PRO A 9 -57.92 -60.65 19.98
N ILE A 10 -58.08 -60.78 18.67
CA ILE A 10 -58.49 -59.75 17.71
C ILE A 10 -60.00 -59.52 17.86
N ILE A 11 -60.44 -58.28 18.00
CA ILE A 11 -61.85 -57.89 17.88
C ILE A 11 -61.97 -56.82 16.78
N ARG A 12 -62.68 -57.17 15.71
CA ARG A 12 -63.29 -56.22 14.78
C ARG A 12 -64.54 -55.63 15.43
N LEU A 13 -64.68 -54.31 15.42
CA LEU A 13 -65.97 -53.64 15.44
C LEU A 13 -66.02 -52.64 14.28
N ASN A 14 -67.04 -52.81 13.45
CA ASN A 14 -67.43 -51.93 12.35
C ASN A 14 -68.62 -51.05 12.83
N PRO A 15 -69.19 -50.17 12.00
CA PRO A 15 -69.24 -48.73 12.18
C PRO A 15 -70.59 -48.27 12.78
N LEU A 16 -70.64 -47.01 13.25
CA LEU A 16 -71.67 -46.00 12.92
C LEU A 16 -71.95 -44.99 14.05
N LYS A 17 -72.03 -43.73 13.60
CA LYS A 17 -72.88 -42.63 14.09
C LYS A 17 -72.55 -41.97 15.42
N ALA A 18 -71.86 -40.84 15.32
CA ALA A 18 -72.34 -39.52 15.74
C ALA A 18 -71.25 -38.55 15.26
N GLY A 19 -71.50 -37.54 14.46
CA GLY A 19 -72.49 -36.48 14.62
C GLY A 19 -71.78 -35.26 14.06
N LYS A 20 -72.47 -34.51 13.21
CA LYS A 20 -72.01 -33.24 12.65
C LYS A 20 -71.42 -32.38 13.78
N ASP A 21 -70.13 -32.05 13.71
CA ASP A 21 -69.52 -30.82 14.27
C ASP A 21 -67.99 -30.83 14.17
N MET A 22 -67.45 -30.98 12.95
CA MET A 22 -66.00 -30.81 12.74
C MET A 22 -65.63 -30.21 11.38
N ALA A 23 -66.47 -29.33 10.84
CA ALA A 23 -66.21 -28.63 9.58
C ALA A 23 -65.87 -27.13 9.75
N ARG A 24 -65.67 -26.64 10.98
CA ARG A 24 -65.28 -25.25 11.26
C ARG A 24 -63.92 -25.08 11.95
N GLY A 25 -63.24 -26.17 12.32
CA GLY A 25 -61.92 -26.11 12.98
C GLY A 25 -60.69 -26.20 12.05
N PHE A 26 -60.85 -26.67 10.81
CA PHE A 26 -59.70 -26.97 9.94
C PHE A 26 -59.36 -25.91 8.87
N LYS A 27 -60.12 -24.82 8.76
CA LYS A 27 -59.82 -23.73 7.82
C LYS A 27 -59.11 -22.51 8.43
N LEU A 28 -58.95 -22.42 9.76
CA LEU A 28 -58.14 -21.38 10.38
C LEU A 28 -56.70 -21.82 10.68
N ALA A 29 -56.45 -23.11 10.92
CA ALA A 29 -55.10 -23.61 11.21
C ALA A 29 -54.17 -23.65 9.98
N ALA A 30 -54.72 -23.86 8.77
CA ALA A 30 -53.93 -23.90 7.53
C ALA A 30 -53.59 -22.51 6.96
N VAL A 31 -54.33 -21.46 7.35
CA VAL A 31 -54.05 -20.08 6.93
C VAL A 31 -53.03 -19.42 7.88
N LEU A 32 -53.09 -19.71 9.18
CA LEU A 32 -52.09 -19.22 10.14
C LEU A 32 -50.73 -19.90 10.02
N LEU A 33 -50.67 -21.17 9.59
CA LEU A 33 -49.39 -21.85 9.34
C LEU A 33 -48.70 -21.40 8.04
N ASN A 34 -49.46 -20.96 7.02
CA ASN A 34 -48.89 -20.40 5.79
C ASN A 34 -48.47 -18.91 5.92
N ILE A 35 -49.07 -18.15 6.84
CA ILE A 35 -48.62 -16.78 7.14
C ILE A 35 -47.34 -16.79 8.02
N LEU A 36 -47.15 -17.83 8.85
CA LEU A 36 -45.89 -18.02 9.58
C LEU A 36 -44.73 -18.56 8.73
N LEU A 37 -45.01 -19.28 7.63
CA LEU A 37 -43.98 -19.77 6.70
C LEU A 37 -43.65 -18.79 5.57
N LEU A 38 -44.53 -17.85 5.21
CA LEU A 38 -44.18 -16.76 4.27
C LEU A 38 -43.42 -15.60 4.92
N SER A 39 -43.47 -15.43 6.25
CA SER A 39 -42.67 -14.40 6.95
C SER A 39 -41.20 -14.78 7.14
N GLN A 40 -40.84 -16.05 6.89
CA GLN A 40 -39.46 -16.54 6.94
C GLN A 40 -38.73 -16.42 5.58
N LEU A 41 -39.43 -16.11 4.49
CA LEU A 41 -38.85 -15.96 3.13
C LEU A 41 -38.49 -14.52 2.76
N PHE A 42 -38.81 -13.55 3.63
CA PHE A 42 -38.22 -12.21 3.60
C PHE A 42 -37.25 -12.03 4.77
N ALA A 43 -36.37 -13.01 4.97
CA ALA A 43 -35.07 -12.71 5.56
C ALA A 43 -34.33 -11.84 4.55
N GLY A 44 -34.64 -10.54 4.57
CA GLY A 44 -34.01 -9.54 3.73
C GLY A 44 -32.50 -9.72 3.77
N CYS A 45 -31.84 -9.48 2.65
CA CYS A 45 -30.42 -9.21 2.61
C CYS A 45 -30.12 -8.16 3.70
N ARG A 46 -29.78 -8.62 4.90
CA ARG A 46 -29.16 -7.78 5.91
C ARG A 46 -27.81 -7.46 5.32
N VAL A 47 -27.73 -6.29 4.67
CA VAL A 47 -26.46 -5.59 4.52
C VAL A 47 -25.84 -5.64 5.91
N PRO A 48 -24.70 -6.31 6.12
CA PRO A 48 -24.12 -6.43 7.44
C PRO A 48 -23.98 -5.02 7.98
N ALA A 49 -24.57 -4.76 9.16
CA ALA A 49 -24.49 -3.47 9.80
C ALA A 49 -23.01 -3.06 9.84
N ARG A 50 -22.67 -1.95 9.17
CA ARG A 50 -21.33 -1.38 9.21
C ARG A 50 -20.96 -1.26 10.68
N LYS A 51 -19.92 -1.97 11.12
CA LYS A 51 -19.34 -1.75 12.45
C LYS A 51 -19.14 -0.23 12.60
N PRO A 52 -19.42 0.37 13.77
CA PRO A 52 -19.10 1.76 14.00
C PRO A 52 -17.64 1.98 13.59
N ALA A 53 -17.41 2.99 12.75
CA ALA A 53 -16.06 3.34 12.36
C ALA A 53 -15.27 3.64 13.65
N ALA A 54 -14.01 3.22 13.72
CA ALA A 54 -13.21 3.50 14.91
C ALA A 54 -13.10 5.03 15.09
N GLN A 55 -12.75 5.50 16.28
CA GLN A 55 -12.52 6.93 16.46
C GLN A 55 -11.24 7.35 15.72
N GLU A 56 -11.25 8.55 15.14
CA GLU A 56 -10.07 9.16 14.52
C GLU A 56 -8.88 9.19 15.50
N PRO A 57 -7.70 8.67 15.12
CA PRO A 57 -6.52 8.68 15.97
C PRO A 57 -5.99 10.10 16.26
N ILE A 58 -5.57 10.30 17.52
CA ILE A 58 -4.71 11.41 17.92
C ILE A 58 -3.28 10.90 17.99
N ILE A 59 -2.35 11.59 17.32
CA ILE A 59 -0.94 11.25 17.26
C ILE A 59 -0.09 12.29 17.98
N SER A 60 1.07 11.85 18.47
CA SER A 60 2.18 12.69 18.92
C SER A 60 3.17 12.93 17.76
N LEU A 61 3.39 14.19 17.41
CA LEU A 61 4.28 14.62 16.33
C LEU A 61 5.50 15.33 16.93
N TYR A 62 6.68 14.77 16.70
CA TYR A 62 7.95 15.45 16.97
C TYR A 62 8.28 16.44 15.84
N VAL A 63 8.52 17.70 16.18
CA VAL A 63 8.90 18.76 15.24
C VAL A 63 10.42 18.88 15.22
N ASN A 64 11.06 18.27 14.23
CA ASN A 64 12.52 18.14 14.14
C ASN A 64 13.27 19.49 14.22
N GLN A 65 12.67 20.56 13.72
CA GLN A 65 13.28 21.89 13.72
C GLN A 65 13.35 22.52 15.12
N THR A 66 12.39 22.23 16.00
CA THR A 66 12.25 22.89 17.31
C THR A 66 12.44 21.95 18.49
N GLY A 67 12.37 20.63 18.27
CA GLY A 67 12.33 19.61 19.31
C GLY A 67 10.98 19.50 20.05
N GLU A 68 9.97 20.27 19.64
CA GLU A 68 8.65 20.27 20.27
C GLU A 68 7.86 19.00 19.93
N VAL A 69 7.06 18.50 20.89
CA VAL A 69 6.09 17.43 20.65
C VAL A 69 4.67 17.99 20.67
N LYS A 70 3.94 17.82 19.57
CA LYS A 70 2.54 18.26 19.41
C LYS A 70 1.59 17.07 19.44
N ARG A 71 0.43 17.22 20.09
CA ARG A 71 -0.68 16.26 19.96
C ARG A 71 -1.71 16.80 18.99
N MET A 72 -2.02 16.03 17.95
CA MET A 72 -2.97 16.44 16.93
C MET A 72 -3.70 15.24 16.35
N LYS A 73 -4.83 15.48 15.69
CA LYS A 73 -5.51 14.42 14.95
C LYS A 73 -4.68 14.05 13.73
N ILE A 74 -4.71 12.77 13.35
CA ILE A 74 -3.98 12.31 12.17
C ILE A 74 -4.43 13.03 10.88
N GLU A 75 -5.72 13.37 10.76
CA GLU A 75 -6.24 14.08 9.58
C GLU A 75 -5.80 15.55 9.51
N ASP A 76 -5.33 16.13 10.63
CA ASP A 76 -4.72 17.46 10.65
C ASP A 76 -3.23 17.39 10.24
N TYR A 77 -2.58 16.24 10.45
CA TYR A 77 -1.18 16.01 10.11
C TYR A 77 -0.99 15.70 8.61
N LEU A 78 -1.88 14.87 8.04
CA LEU A 78 -1.75 14.35 6.68
C LEU A 78 -1.68 15.41 5.58
N PRO A 79 -2.38 16.56 5.64
CA PRO A 79 -2.23 17.61 4.64
C PRO A 79 -0.78 18.10 4.50
N GLY A 80 -0.05 18.21 5.61
CA GLY A 80 1.36 18.62 5.60
C GLY A 80 2.27 17.58 4.94
N VAL A 81 1.93 16.29 5.07
CA VAL A 81 2.65 15.22 4.37
C VAL A 81 2.36 15.26 2.87
N VAL A 82 1.07 15.28 2.49
CA VAL A 82 0.67 15.24 1.08
C VAL A 82 1.24 16.45 0.32
N ALA A 83 1.25 17.64 0.93
CA ALA A 83 1.80 18.85 0.35
C ALA A 83 3.33 18.86 0.25
N ALA A 84 4.02 18.06 1.07
CA ALA A 84 5.47 17.89 1.00
C ALA A 84 5.88 16.86 -0.06
N GLU A 85 5.09 15.79 -0.21
CA GLU A 85 5.41 14.65 -1.09
C GLU A 85 4.97 14.87 -2.54
N MET A 86 3.89 15.61 -2.77
CA MET A 86 3.35 15.87 -4.10
C MET A 86 3.07 17.35 -4.30
N ASP A 87 3.22 17.81 -5.54
CA ASP A 87 2.82 19.16 -5.95
C ASP A 87 1.32 19.38 -5.65
N PRO A 88 0.97 20.34 -4.77
CA PRO A 88 -0.40 20.60 -4.32
C PRO A 88 -1.40 20.96 -5.44
N THR A 89 -0.91 21.30 -6.63
CA THR A 89 -1.76 21.65 -7.79
C THR A 89 -2.15 20.43 -8.65
N TRP A 90 -1.61 19.25 -8.35
CA TRP A 90 -1.91 18.04 -9.10
C TRP A 90 -3.38 17.59 -8.94
N PRO A 91 -3.89 16.75 -9.85
CA PRO A 91 -5.28 16.31 -9.83
C PRO A 91 -5.69 15.75 -8.47
N LEU A 92 -6.88 16.15 -8.00
CA LEU A 92 -7.42 15.81 -6.69
C LEU A 92 -7.31 14.31 -6.36
N ASN A 93 -7.66 13.43 -7.32
CA ASN A 93 -7.61 11.98 -7.11
C ASN A 93 -6.19 11.43 -6.92
N ALA A 94 -5.16 12.07 -7.49
CA ALA A 94 -3.77 11.68 -7.28
C ALA A 94 -3.29 12.06 -5.87
N LEU A 95 -3.62 13.29 -5.42
CA LEU A 95 -3.35 13.72 -4.04
C LEU A 95 -4.11 12.86 -3.03
N ALA A 96 -5.33 12.45 -3.34
CA ALA A 96 -6.14 11.58 -2.49
C ALA A 96 -5.57 10.15 -2.40
N ALA A 97 -5.02 9.60 -3.50
CA ALA A 97 -4.29 8.34 -3.45
C ALA A 97 -3.06 8.44 -2.54
N GLN A 98 -2.32 9.54 -2.62
CA GLN A 98 -1.18 9.82 -1.72
C GLN A 98 -1.62 9.96 -0.27
N ALA A 99 -2.76 10.62 0.00
CA ALA A 99 -3.30 10.74 1.36
C ALA A 99 -3.59 9.36 1.98
N ILE A 100 -4.18 8.44 1.22
CA ILE A 100 -4.44 7.06 1.68
C ILE A 100 -3.12 6.32 1.99
N LEU A 101 -2.10 6.44 1.13
CA LEU A 101 -0.80 5.79 1.37
C LEU A 101 -0.05 6.42 2.56
N ALA A 102 -0.03 7.75 2.68
CA ALA A 102 0.56 8.47 3.81
C ALA A 102 -0.12 8.10 5.14
N ARG A 103 -1.46 7.97 5.14
CA ARG A 103 -2.22 7.48 6.30
C ARG A 103 -1.85 6.05 6.64
N THR A 104 -1.79 5.18 5.63
CA THR A 104 -1.42 3.77 5.80
C THR A 104 -0.01 3.61 6.38
N PHE A 105 0.95 4.37 5.85
CA PHE A 105 2.33 4.40 6.33
C PHE A 105 2.39 4.88 7.79
N THR A 106 1.73 5.99 8.11
CA THR A 106 1.67 6.54 9.47
C THR A 106 1.13 5.49 10.45
N MET A 107 0.00 4.86 10.13
CA MET A 107 -0.61 3.85 10.99
C MET A 107 0.27 2.61 11.16
N LYS A 108 0.92 2.14 10.09
CA LYS A 108 1.88 1.03 10.18
C LYS A 108 3.04 1.38 11.10
N LYS A 109 3.62 2.58 10.98
CA LYS A 109 4.75 3.00 11.80
C LYS A 109 4.38 3.14 13.27
N ILE A 110 3.20 3.68 13.58
CA ILE A 110 2.67 3.73 14.95
C ILE A 110 2.54 2.31 15.53
N GLN A 111 2.01 1.37 14.74
CA GLN A 111 1.91 -0.04 15.17
C GLN A 111 3.29 -0.69 15.39
N GLU A 112 4.33 -0.22 14.70
CA GLU A 112 5.73 -0.65 14.86
C GLU A 112 6.47 0.06 16.01
N GLY A 113 5.78 0.94 16.76
CA GLY A 113 6.32 1.66 17.91
C GLY A 113 6.75 3.11 17.62
N GLY A 114 6.32 3.69 16.49
CA GLY A 114 6.54 5.09 16.16
C GLY A 114 8.02 5.45 15.93
N VAL A 115 8.35 6.72 16.21
CA VAL A 115 9.72 7.26 16.16
C VAL A 115 10.39 7.05 17.51
N LYS A 116 11.04 5.88 17.65
CA LYS A 116 11.63 5.40 18.92
C LYS A 116 12.63 6.37 19.55
N ALA A 117 13.39 7.12 18.74
CA ALA A 117 14.37 8.08 19.23
C ALA A 117 13.75 9.18 20.10
N HIS A 118 12.49 9.55 19.81
CA HIS A 118 11.78 10.65 20.47
C HIS A 118 10.58 10.17 21.30
N GLY A 119 10.26 8.87 21.26
CA GLY A 119 9.09 8.31 21.91
C GLY A 119 7.76 8.87 21.37
N THR A 120 7.73 9.28 20.11
CA THR A 120 6.54 9.86 19.45
C THR A 120 5.98 8.95 18.36
N ASP A 121 4.76 9.22 17.92
CA ASP A 121 4.09 8.47 16.85
C ASP A 121 4.69 8.82 15.47
N ALA A 122 5.02 10.09 15.25
CA ALA A 122 5.53 10.63 14.00
C ALA A 122 6.63 11.68 14.22
N SER A 123 7.36 12.01 13.15
CA SER A 123 8.36 13.08 13.08
C SER A 123 8.19 13.89 11.79
N THR A 124 8.61 15.16 11.81
CA THR A 124 8.70 16.01 10.61
C THR A 124 10.01 15.82 9.83
N SER A 125 10.93 14.98 10.30
CA SER A 125 12.15 14.60 9.57
C SER A 125 11.85 13.50 8.53
N VAL A 126 12.33 13.71 7.30
CA VAL A 126 12.25 12.71 6.22
C VAL A 126 13.17 11.51 6.48
N GLU A 127 14.26 11.71 7.21
CA GLU A 127 15.20 10.67 7.61
C GLU A 127 14.60 9.71 8.64
N GLU A 128 13.72 10.23 9.50
CA GLU A 128 13.08 9.47 10.59
C GLU A 128 11.71 8.91 10.20
N PHE A 129 10.98 9.59 9.31
CA PHE A 129 9.58 9.30 9.04
C PHE A 129 9.18 9.52 7.57
N GLN A 130 8.54 10.66 7.26
CA GLN A 130 8.11 11.05 5.91
C GLN A 130 8.14 12.57 5.78
N ALA A 131 8.16 13.10 4.55
CA ALA A 131 8.27 14.54 4.36
C ALA A 131 7.05 15.26 4.97
N TYR A 132 7.28 16.44 5.55
CA TYR A 132 6.23 17.25 6.16
C TYR A 132 6.51 18.73 5.94
N ASP A 133 5.57 19.42 5.29
CA ASP A 133 5.67 20.84 4.97
C ASP A 133 4.27 21.48 5.01
N PRO A 134 3.87 22.04 6.17
CA PRO A 134 2.55 22.61 6.33
C PRO A 134 2.38 23.93 5.56
N THR A 135 3.46 24.54 5.09
CA THR A 135 3.40 25.84 4.37
C THR A 135 2.86 25.70 2.96
N LYS A 136 2.88 24.48 2.40
CA LYS A 136 2.40 24.16 1.06
C LYS A 136 0.94 23.70 1.01
N ILE A 137 0.26 23.59 2.15
CA ILE A 137 -1.12 23.10 2.21
C ILE A 137 -2.06 24.10 1.51
N ASN A 138 -2.75 23.65 0.45
CA ASN A 138 -3.83 24.37 -0.21
C ASN A 138 -5.18 23.64 -0.05
N ASP A 139 -6.26 24.23 -0.55
CA ASP A 139 -7.61 23.65 -0.45
C ASP A 139 -7.75 22.31 -1.18
N ASN A 140 -7.01 22.13 -2.29
CA ASN A 140 -7.00 20.88 -3.06
C ASN A 140 -6.42 19.73 -2.22
N VAL A 141 -5.32 19.96 -1.50
CA VAL A 141 -4.72 19.00 -0.57
C VAL A 141 -5.65 18.72 0.61
N ARG A 142 -6.26 19.74 1.22
CA ARG A 142 -7.23 19.54 2.30
C ARG A 142 -8.41 18.69 1.83
N ARG A 143 -8.92 18.96 0.63
CA ARG A 143 -10.02 18.19 0.03
C ARG A 143 -9.64 16.74 -0.24
N ALA A 144 -8.41 16.49 -0.71
CA ALA A 144 -7.88 15.16 -0.96
C ALA A 144 -7.82 14.30 0.31
N VAL A 145 -7.33 14.89 1.41
CA VAL A 145 -7.28 14.24 2.72
C VAL A 145 -8.69 13.98 3.24
N GLU A 146 -9.56 14.99 3.22
CA GLU A 146 -10.92 14.89 3.76
C GLU A 146 -11.79 13.87 3.01
N MET A 147 -11.74 13.84 1.67
CA MET A 147 -12.54 12.88 0.90
C MET A 147 -12.08 11.43 1.09
N THR A 148 -10.85 11.22 1.59
CA THR A 148 -10.28 9.88 1.89
C THR A 148 -10.09 9.66 3.38
N ARG A 149 -10.71 10.49 4.23
CA ARG A 149 -10.61 10.42 5.70
C ARG A 149 -10.71 8.98 6.19
N GLY A 150 -9.77 8.50 7.00
CA GLY A 150 -9.80 7.13 7.52
C GLY A 150 -9.66 5.98 6.51
N GLU A 151 -9.46 6.25 5.22
CA GLU A 151 -9.17 5.20 4.25
C GLU A 151 -7.69 4.78 4.32
N VAL A 152 -7.47 3.48 4.46
CA VAL A 152 -6.15 2.85 4.60
C VAL A 152 -6.09 1.57 3.77
N VAL A 153 -4.87 1.12 3.46
CA VAL A 153 -4.60 -0.07 2.66
C VAL A 153 -4.06 -1.20 3.53
N LYS A 154 -4.66 -2.37 3.41
CA LYS A 154 -4.27 -3.58 4.13
C LYS A 154 -4.00 -4.75 3.21
N TYR A 155 -3.14 -5.67 3.64
CA TYR A 155 -2.95 -6.98 3.06
C TYR A 155 -3.00 -8.01 4.18
N ASN A 156 -3.86 -9.02 4.04
CA ASN A 156 -4.11 -10.03 5.09
C ASN A 156 -4.36 -9.41 6.48
N GLY A 157 -5.16 -8.33 6.54
CA GLY A 157 -5.53 -7.66 7.78
C GLY A 157 -4.50 -6.68 8.37
N ASN A 158 -3.26 -6.69 7.86
CA ASN A 158 -2.17 -5.81 8.30
C ASN A 158 -2.02 -4.61 7.37
N TYR A 159 -1.59 -3.47 7.89
CA TYR A 159 -1.21 -2.33 7.04
C TYR A 159 -0.06 -2.72 6.11
N ILE A 160 -0.15 -2.33 4.84
CA ILE A 160 0.93 -2.58 3.89
C ILE A 160 2.12 -1.65 4.15
N ASN A 161 3.30 -2.04 3.70
CA ASN A 161 4.37 -1.11 3.37
C ASN A 161 3.93 -0.24 2.17
N ALA A 162 3.35 0.92 2.45
CA ALA A 162 2.77 1.85 1.48
C ALA A 162 3.83 2.71 0.78
N TRP A 163 4.81 2.07 0.13
CA TRP A 163 5.89 2.77 -0.56
C TRP A 163 5.42 3.52 -1.81
N PHE A 164 5.99 4.69 -2.04
CA PHE A 164 5.75 5.50 -3.23
C PHE A 164 7.04 6.24 -3.62
N TYR A 165 7.08 6.73 -4.86
CA TYR A 165 8.25 7.42 -5.42
C TYR A 165 7.83 8.31 -6.59
N ALA A 166 8.73 9.17 -7.08
CA ALA A 166 8.41 10.14 -8.12
C ALA A 166 8.00 9.46 -9.46
N SER A 167 8.92 8.77 -10.13
CA SER A 167 8.70 8.20 -11.48
C SER A 167 9.38 6.84 -11.66
N GLY A 168 8.70 5.90 -12.31
CA GLY A 168 9.15 4.51 -12.41
C GLY A 168 10.07 4.26 -13.59
N GLY A 169 10.26 5.28 -14.45
CA GLY A 169 10.68 5.00 -15.82
C GLY A 169 9.58 4.18 -16.50
N SER A 170 9.93 3.36 -17.49
CA SER A 170 8.96 2.51 -18.21
C SER A 170 8.04 1.63 -17.34
N ARG A 171 8.44 1.24 -16.13
CA ARG A 171 7.68 0.32 -15.27
C ARG A 171 8.13 0.34 -13.81
N THR A 172 7.25 -0.06 -12.89
CA THR A 172 7.56 -0.21 -11.45
C THR A 172 8.46 -1.42 -11.18
N ALA A 173 9.14 -1.43 -10.03
CA ALA A 173 9.92 -2.58 -9.56
C ALA A 173 9.00 -3.76 -9.27
N SER A 174 9.49 -4.97 -9.52
CA SER A 174 8.73 -6.21 -9.32
C SER A 174 8.67 -6.64 -7.87
N SER A 175 9.51 -6.09 -6.99
CA SER A 175 9.51 -6.39 -5.56
C SER A 175 10.22 -5.30 -4.74
N ALA A 176 9.99 -5.32 -3.42
CA ALA A 176 10.75 -4.52 -2.47
C ALA A 176 12.24 -4.88 -2.45
N ILE A 177 12.57 -6.15 -2.70
CA ILE A 177 13.97 -6.60 -2.80
C ILE A 177 14.64 -5.95 -4.00
N GLU A 178 13.98 -5.90 -5.16
CA GLU A 178 14.58 -5.35 -6.37
C GLU A 178 14.84 -3.83 -6.26
N GLY A 179 13.85 -3.06 -5.81
CA GLY A 179 13.97 -1.59 -5.80
C GLY A 179 14.62 -1.01 -4.54
N LEU A 180 14.50 -1.68 -3.39
CA LEU A 180 14.97 -1.19 -2.09
C LEU A 180 16.00 -2.11 -1.42
N ASN A 181 16.26 -3.32 -1.94
CA ASN A 181 16.97 -4.40 -1.22
C ASN A 181 16.34 -4.72 0.15
N PHE A 182 15.04 -4.44 0.31
CA PHE A 182 14.33 -4.66 1.56
C PHE A 182 13.86 -6.11 1.66
N ARG A 183 14.29 -6.81 2.74
CA ARG A 183 14.08 -8.26 2.93
C ARG A 183 13.39 -8.61 4.24
N SER A 184 13.21 -7.65 5.15
CA SER A 184 12.73 -7.90 6.51
C SER A 184 11.26 -8.32 6.57
N GLU A 185 10.44 -7.89 5.61
CA GLU A 185 9.03 -8.25 5.51
C GLU A 185 8.65 -8.52 4.05
N PRO A 186 8.04 -9.67 3.73
CA PRO A 186 7.52 -9.94 2.40
C PRO A 186 6.43 -8.93 2.00
N ALA A 187 6.49 -8.44 0.76
CA ALA A 187 5.51 -7.51 0.20
C ALA A 187 4.89 -8.06 -1.10
N PRO A 188 4.09 -9.15 -1.05
CA PRO A 188 3.55 -9.83 -2.24
C PRO A 188 2.59 -8.97 -3.07
N TYR A 189 2.02 -7.95 -2.44
CA TYR A 189 1.20 -6.92 -3.10
C TYR A 189 2.02 -5.97 -3.99
N ILE A 190 3.35 -6.02 -3.95
CA ILE A 190 4.23 -5.29 -4.86
C ILE A 190 4.54 -6.17 -6.05
N GLN A 191 4.08 -5.73 -7.22
CA GLN A 191 4.37 -6.37 -8.51
C GLN A 191 4.70 -5.30 -9.55
N SER A 192 5.41 -5.71 -10.60
CA SER A 192 5.77 -4.79 -11.67
C SER A 192 4.55 -4.50 -12.54
N VAL A 193 4.26 -3.21 -12.74
CA VAL A 193 3.25 -2.73 -13.70
C VAL A 193 3.87 -1.66 -14.60
N PRO A 194 3.37 -1.45 -15.83
CA PRO A 194 3.73 -0.29 -16.63
C PRO A 194 3.53 1.00 -15.84
N ASP A 195 4.39 2.00 -16.03
CA ASP A 195 4.19 3.29 -15.38
C ASP A 195 3.56 4.28 -16.37
N PRO A 196 2.26 4.63 -16.24
CA PRO A 196 1.61 5.58 -17.13
C PRO A 196 2.19 7.00 -16.99
N GLY A 197 2.93 7.27 -15.90
CA GLY A 197 3.62 8.52 -15.69
C GLY A 197 4.65 8.84 -16.77
N MET A 198 5.18 7.82 -17.47
CA MET A 198 6.16 8.03 -18.54
C MET A 198 5.65 8.91 -19.69
N ALA A 199 4.34 8.95 -19.93
CA ALA A 199 3.78 9.82 -20.95
C ALA A 199 3.92 11.31 -20.57
N ILE A 200 3.73 11.63 -19.29
CA ILE A 200 3.51 13.01 -18.81
C ILE A 200 4.61 13.56 -17.89
N THR A 201 5.56 12.72 -17.50
CA THR A 201 6.64 13.11 -16.58
C THR A 201 7.67 14.03 -17.26
N THR A 202 8.58 14.62 -16.47
CA THR A 202 9.62 15.53 -16.95
C THR A 202 10.62 14.83 -17.89
N ALA A 203 11.28 15.60 -18.77
CA ALA A 203 12.31 15.06 -19.67
C ALA A 203 13.41 14.31 -18.89
N GLU A 204 13.81 14.85 -17.74
CA GLU A 204 14.82 14.24 -16.86
C GLU A 204 14.36 12.89 -16.28
N ASN A 205 13.07 12.74 -15.97
CA ASN A 205 12.51 11.45 -15.54
C ASN A 205 12.37 10.47 -16.69
N LYS A 206 12.20 10.94 -17.94
CA LYS A 206 12.18 10.06 -19.12
C LYS A 206 13.57 9.54 -19.45
N SER A 207 14.60 10.36 -19.25
CA SER A 207 15.99 9.98 -19.45
C SER A 207 16.90 10.88 -18.61
N TRP A 208 17.67 10.28 -17.71
CA TRP A 208 18.69 10.98 -16.92
C TRP A 208 20.08 10.48 -17.29
N THR A 209 21.08 11.35 -17.11
CA THR A 209 22.49 11.03 -17.24
C THR A 209 23.23 11.55 -16.01
N ALA A 210 24.07 10.71 -15.40
CA ALA A 210 24.83 11.06 -14.21
C ALA A 210 26.28 10.57 -14.35
N SER A 211 27.24 11.43 -14.05
CA SER A 211 28.67 11.10 -14.15
C SER A 211 29.35 11.21 -12.79
N PHE A 212 30.10 10.18 -12.43
CA PHE A 212 30.86 10.10 -11.18
C PHE A 212 32.32 9.82 -11.49
N SER A 213 33.23 10.45 -10.75
CA SER A 213 34.64 10.11 -10.80
C SER A 213 34.89 8.72 -10.20
N ASN A 214 36.01 8.10 -10.59
CA ASN A 214 36.46 6.85 -9.97
C ASN A 214 36.66 6.99 -8.46
N ALA A 215 37.07 8.17 -7.98
CA ALA A 215 37.24 8.44 -6.56
C ALA A 215 35.90 8.41 -5.80
N GLU A 216 34.86 9.07 -6.33
CA GLU A 216 33.51 9.06 -5.76
C GLU A 216 32.94 7.63 -5.70
N LEU A 217 33.08 6.87 -6.79
CA LEU A 217 32.61 5.47 -6.82
C LEU A 217 33.38 4.58 -5.86
N ALA A 218 34.70 4.73 -5.77
CA ALA A 218 35.51 3.96 -4.84
C ALA A 218 35.14 4.26 -3.38
N ALA A 219 34.90 5.54 -3.04
CA ALA A 219 34.43 5.92 -1.72
C ALA A 219 33.05 5.32 -1.40
N ALA A 220 32.11 5.36 -2.33
CA ALA A 220 30.79 4.75 -2.15
C ALA A 220 30.88 3.22 -1.98
N VAL A 221 31.69 2.53 -2.79
CA VAL A 221 31.91 1.07 -2.68
C VAL A 221 32.48 0.71 -1.31
N ARG A 222 33.51 1.43 -0.85
CA ARG A 222 34.11 1.22 0.48
C ARG A 222 33.10 1.45 1.60
N LYS A 223 32.30 2.52 1.51
CA LYS A 223 31.24 2.81 2.49
C LYS A 223 30.20 1.69 2.58
N ILE A 224 29.84 1.06 1.47
CA ILE A 224 28.79 0.03 1.41
C ILE A 224 29.32 -1.35 1.80
N THR A 225 30.53 -1.70 1.35
CA THR A 225 31.02 -3.09 1.38
C THR A 225 32.22 -3.31 2.31
N GLY A 226 32.89 -2.24 2.76
CA GLY A 226 34.19 -2.29 3.44
C GLY A 226 35.36 -2.68 2.53
N GLN A 227 35.12 -2.96 1.24
CA GLN A 227 36.13 -3.43 0.31
C GLN A 227 36.63 -2.35 -0.63
N ASP A 228 37.91 -2.43 -0.99
CA ASP A 228 38.49 -1.59 -2.04
C ASP A 228 38.22 -2.20 -3.43
N PRO A 229 37.50 -1.49 -4.33
CA PRO A 229 37.29 -1.94 -5.70
C PRO A 229 38.58 -1.98 -6.55
N GLY A 230 39.69 -1.42 -6.08
CA GLY A 230 40.90 -1.27 -6.88
C GLY A 230 40.68 -0.30 -8.06
N PRO A 231 41.55 -0.35 -9.09
CA PRO A 231 41.39 0.49 -10.28
C PRO A 231 40.03 0.24 -10.96
N ILE A 232 39.24 1.30 -11.11
CA ILE A 232 37.95 1.24 -11.81
C ILE A 232 38.19 1.51 -13.30
N THR A 233 38.53 0.44 -14.02
CA THR A 233 38.70 0.46 -15.48
C THR A 233 37.42 0.06 -16.23
N SER A 234 36.49 -0.62 -15.56
CA SER A 234 35.18 -0.98 -16.09
C SER A 234 34.12 -1.02 -14.98
N VAL A 235 32.89 -0.69 -15.37
CA VAL A 235 31.68 -0.90 -14.58
C VAL A 235 30.65 -1.60 -15.45
N ARG A 236 30.04 -2.66 -14.93
CA ARG A 236 28.98 -3.41 -15.64
C ARG A 236 27.87 -3.85 -14.71
N VAL A 237 26.70 -4.11 -15.30
CA VAL A 237 25.58 -4.72 -14.57
C VAL A 237 25.91 -6.18 -14.30
N ALA A 238 25.93 -6.56 -13.03
CA ALA A 238 26.14 -7.93 -12.59
C ALA A 238 24.82 -8.71 -12.54
N ALA A 239 23.73 -8.05 -12.12
CA ALA A 239 22.41 -8.64 -12.05
C ALA A 239 21.32 -7.59 -12.30
N ARG A 240 20.21 -8.05 -12.89
CA ARG A 240 18.96 -7.30 -13.02
C ARG A 240 17.83 -8.07 -12.35
N GLY A 241 16.86 -7.35 -11.80
CA GLY A 241 15.61 -7.93 -11.38
C GLY A 241 14.60 -8.03 -12.53
N PRO A 242 13.43 -8.63 -12.28
CA PRO A 242 12.40 -8.85 -13.31
C PRO A 242 11.87 -7.57 -13.97
N SER A 243 11.92 -6.41 -13.31
CA SER A 243 11.51 -5.14 -13.94
C SER A 243 12.57 -4.55 -14.88
N GLY A 244 13.76 -5.16 -14.94
CA GLY A 244 14.92 -4.67 -15.67
C GLY A 244 15.81 -3.72 -14.87
N ARG A 245 15.45 -3.40 -13.62
CA ARG A 245 16.31 -2.60 -12.74
C ARG A 245 17.59 -3.35 -12.43
N ALA A 246 18.71 -2.63 -12.42
CA ALA A 246 19.98 -3.19 -11.96
C ALA A 246 19.89 -3.41 -10.45
N THR A 247 20.06 -4.66 -10.01
CA THR A 247 20.11 -5.01 -8.59
C THR A 247 21.54 -5.03 -8.08
N GLN A 248 22.49 -5.41 -8.94
CA GLN A 248 23.92 -5.41 -8.63
C GLN A 248 24.76 -4.83 -9.76
N LEU A 249 25.76 -4.03 -9.40
CA LEU A 249 26.82 -3.57 -10.29
C LEU A 249 28.15 -4.18 -9.89
N ARG A 250 28.95 -4.53 -10.89
CA ARG A 250 30.35 -4.90 -10.72
C ARG A 250 31.21 -3.67 -11.00
N ILE A 251 31.86 -3.14 -9.96
CA ILE A 251 32.69 -1.93 -10.00
C ILE A 251 34.13 -2.31 -9.62
N GLY A 252 35.07 -2.19 -10.56
CA GLY A 252 36.46 -2.62 -10.35
C GLY A 252 36.52 -4.11 -10.03
N ARG A 253 36.89 -4.49 -8.80
CA ARG A 253 36.89 -5.88 -8.29
C ARG A 253 35.77 -6.25 -7.29
N VAL A 254 34.88 -5.32 -6.95
CA VAL A 254 33.78 -5.53 -6.00
C VAL A 254 32.42 -5.58 -6.71
N THR A 255 31.47 -6.33 -6.14
CA THR A 255 30.04 -6.30 -6.51
C THR A 255 29.28 -5.53 -5.44
N VAL A 256 28.42 -4.59 -5.85
CA VAL A 256 27.67 -3.71 -4.94
C VAL A 256 26.20 -3.72 -5.30
N ASP A 257 25.34 -3.75 -4.29
CA ASP A 257 23.90 -3.59 -4.46
C ASP A 257 23.56 -2.16 -4.90
N VAL A 258 22.84 -2.03 -6.01
CA VAL A 258 22.56 -0.72 -6.62
C VAL A 258 21.64 0.17 -5.77
N PRO A 259 20.63 -0.35 -5.05
CA PRO A 259 19.86 0.49 -4.12
C PRO A 259 20.74 1.17 -3.06
N ALA A 260 21.73 0.46 -2.51
CA ALA A 260 22.69 1.02 -1.57
C ALA A 260 23.65 2.01 -2.23
N LEU A 261 24.12 1.69 -3.44
CA LEU A 261 24.97 2.59 -4.23
C LEU A 261 24.27 3.92 -4.54
N ARG A 262 22.99 3.88 -4.90
CA ARG A 262 22.16 5.06 -5.14
C ARG A 262 22.10 5.96 -3.92
N LEU A 263 21.85 5.39 -2.74
CA LEU A 263 21.83 6.14 -1.48
C LEU A 263 23.20 6.76 -1.19
N ALA A 264 24.29 6.02 -1.40
CA ALA A 264 25.65 6.49 -1.14
C ALA A 264 26.12 7.60 -2.10
N LEU A 265 25.67 7.57 -3.36
CA LEU A 265 26.02 8.56 -4.38
C LEU A 265 25.08 9.78 -4.41
N GLY A 266 23.98 9.72 -3.65
CA GLY A 266 22.94 10.74 -3.62
C GLY A 266 21.75 10.38 -4.52
N ASN A 267 20.56 10.39 -3.92
CA ASN A 267 19.31 10.00 -4.57
C ASN A 267 18.91 10.86 -5.77
N ASP A 268 19.41 12.09 -5.85
CA ASP A 268 19.15 13.05 -6.93
C ASP A 268 20.19 12.98 -8.03
N ARG A 269 21.35 12.36 -7.76
CA ARG A 269 22.42 12.14 -8.75
C ARG A 269 22.23 10.82 -9.47
N LEU A 270 22.17 9.71 -8.74
CA LEU A 270 21.80 8.42 -9.32
C LEU A 270 20.28 8.25 -9.17
N ARG A 271 19.52 8.88 -10.08
CA ARG A 271 18.08 9.12 -9.88
C ARG A 271 17.26 7.85 -9.70
N SER A 272 17.63 6.73 -10.33
CA SER A 272 16.98 5.43 -10.15
C SER A 272 17.96 4.26 -10.32
N THR A 273 17.46 3.04 -10.10
CA THR A 273 18.18 1.79 -10.42
C THR A 273 17.82 1.22 -11.79
N LEU A 274 16.92 1.88 -12.55
CA LEU A 274 16.58 1.49 -13.92
C LEU A 274 17.62 2.05 -14.90
N ILE A 275 18.82 1.44 -14.85
CA ILE A 275 19.99 1.84 -15.63
C ILE A 275 19.91 1.24 -17.05
N THR A 276 19.92 2.11 -18.04
CA THR A 276 19.86 1.79 -19.48
C THR A 276 21.23 1.84 -20.17
N GLY A 277 22.22 2.53 -19.58
CA GLY A 277 23.57 2.60 -20.14
C GLY A 277 24.64 2.90 -19.09
N ILE A 278 25.84 2.37 -19.31
CA ILE A 278 27.04 2.64 -18.50
C ILE A 278 28.22 2.81 -19.45
N THR A 279 28.96 3.91 -19.30
CA THR A 279 30.18 4.16 -20.07
C THR A 279 31.30 4.58 -19.13
N THR A 280 32.48 4.00 -19.29
CA THR A 280 33.69 4.37 -18.52
C THR A 280 34.67 5.07 -19.45
N SER A 281 35.07 6.30 -19.12
CA SER A 281 36.06 7.08 -19.90
C SER A 281 36.67 8.18 -19.04
N GLY A 282 37.96 8.49 -19.26
CA GLY A 282 38.63 9.62 -18.62
C GLY A 282 38.60 9.63 -17.09
N GLY A 283 38.70 8.44 -16.45
CA GLY A 283 38.64 8.32 -14.99
C GLY A 283 37.25 8.57 -14.39
N ARG A 284 36.20 8.54 -15.22
CA ARG A 284 34.80 8.71 -14.83
C ARG A 284 33.95 7.57 -15.35
N VAL A 285 32.81 7.37 -14.69
CA VAL A 285 31.74 6.48 -15.14
C VAL A 285 30.47 7.31 -15.27
N THR A 286 29.87 7.23 -16.46
CA THR A 286 28.61 7.88 -16.78
C THR A 286 27.52 6.82 -16.87
N PHE A 287 26.47 7.00 -16.08
CA PHE A 287 25.26 6.20 -16.07
C PHE A 287 24.17 6.93 -16.84
N LYS A 288 23.36 6.16 -17.57
CA LYS A 288 22.09 6.60 -18.17
C LYS A 288 20.97 5.73 -17.63
N GLY A 289 19.79 6.30 -17.44
CA GLY A 289 18.63 5.54 -16.99
C GLY A 289 17.33 6.32 -17.08
N GLU A 290 16.27 5.70 -16.57
CA GLU A 290 14.91 6.26 -16.57
C GLU A 290 14.36 6.34 -15.14
N GLY A 291 13.37 7.19 -14.92
CA GLY A 291 12.67 7.31 -13.64
C GLY A 291 13.45 8.07 -12.58
N TYR A 292 12.81 8.20 -11.41
CA TYR A 292 13.35 8.88 -10.25
C TYR A 292 12.74 8.29 -8.98
N GLY A 293 13.59 7.74 -8.12
CA GLY A 293 13.21 6.99 -6.93
C GLY A 293 13.46 5.49 -7.04
N HIS A 294 13.04 4.75 -6.01
CA HIS A 294 13.31 3.30 -5.87
C HIS A 294 12.41 2.43 -6.76
N GLY A 295 11.28 2.94 -7.23
CA GLY A 295 10.39 2.21 -8.14
C GLY A 295 9.43 1.21 -7.47
N VAL A 296 9.40 1.13 -6.15
CA VAL A 296 8.59 0.15 -5.39
C VAL A 296 7.25 0.78 -5.00
N GLY A 297 6.13 0.16 -5.37
CA GLY A 297 4.79 0.64 -5.03
C GLY A 297 4.27 1.69 -6.01
N MET A 298 3.73 2.80 -5.51
CA MET A 298 3.06 3.80 -6.34
C MET A 298 4.02 4.83 -6.95
N SER A 299 3.97 5.01 -8.28
CA SER A 299 4.54 6.21 -8.91
C SER A 299 3.60 7.40 -8.71
N GLN A 300 4.13 8.51 -8.22
CA GLN A 300 3.39 9.77 -8.12
C GLN A 300 3.02 10.32 -9.51
N TRP A 301 3.95 10.31 -10.47
CA TRP A 301 3.65 10.68 -11.85
C TRP A 301 2.64 9.71 -12.51
N GLY A 302 2.73 8.42 -12.21
CA GLY A 302 1.74 7.44 -12.65
C GLY A 302 0.36 7.67 -12.03
N ALA A 303 0.30 8.00 -10.73
CA ALA A 303 -0.94 8.39 -10.06
C ALA A 303 -1.57 9.64 -10.71
N ARG A 304 -0.75 10.65 -11.04
CA ARG A 304 -1.20 11.82 -11.80
C ARG A 304 -1.79 11.44 -13.16
N ALA A 305 -1.10 10.58 -13.92
CA ALA A 305 -1.55 10.15 -15.24
C ALA A 305 -2.89 9.41 -15.17
N LEU A 306 -3.04 8.48 -14.21
CA LEU A 306 -4.29 7.75 -14.00
C LEU A 306 -5.42 8.68 -13.52
N ALA A 307 -5.12 9.66 -12.66
CA ALA A 307 -6.09 10.64 -12.23
C ALA A 307 -6.58 11.52 -13.40
N GLN A 308 -5.69 11.91 -14.32
CA GLN A 308 -6.06 12.62 -15.56
C GLN A 308 -6.95 11.78 -16.48
N GLN A 309 -6.90 10.45 -16.37
CA GLN A 309 -7.79 9.50 -17.04
C GLN A 309 -9.08 9.23 -16.26
N GLY A 310 -9.36 10.01 -15.21
CA GLY A 310 -10.58 9.90 -14.41
C GLY A 310 -10.59 8.75 -13.41
N LYS A 311 -9.46 8.09 -13.15
CA LYS A 311 -9.39 7.01 -12.14
C LYS A 311 -9.61 7.58 -10.73
N SER A 312 -10.35 6.82 -9.91
CA SER A 312 -10.53 7.14 -8.50
C SER A 312 -9.23 6.91 -7.69
N PRO A 313 -9.08 7.49 -6.49
CA PRO A 313 -7.94 7.21 -5.61
C PRO A 313 -7.74 5.71 -5.35
N GLN A 314 -8.85 4.99 -5.18
CA GLN A 314 -8.85 3.55 -4.91
C GLN A 314 -8.41 2.74 -6.14
N ASP A 315 -8.83 3.15 -7.35
CA ASP A 315 -8.37 2.51 -8.60
C ASP A 315 -6.87 2.75 -8.83
N ILE A 316 -6.38 3.94 -8.52
CA ILE A 316 -4.95 4.27 -8.61
C ILE A 316 -4.16 3.33 -7.69
N ILE A 317 -4.58 3.18 -6.43
CA ILE A 317 -3.89 2.30 -5.48
C ILE A 317 -3.94 0.84 -5.95
N LYS A 318 -5.10 0.33 -6.39
CA LYS A 318 -5.23 -1.04 -6.92
C LYS A 318 -4.41 -1.27 -8.19
N TYR A 319 -4.11 -0.22 -8.96
CA TYR A 319 -3.21 -0.32 -10.10
C TYR A 319 -1.80 -0.70 -9.64
N PHE A 320 -1.27 -0.04 -8.61
CA PHE A 320 0.10 -0.21 -8.13
C PHE A 320 0.29 -1.33 -7.09
N PHE A 321 -0.75 -1.65 -6.32
CA PHE A 321 -0.71 -2.65 -5.25
C PHE A 321 -1.74 -3.77 -5.53
N LYS A 322 -1.28 -5.02 -5.55
CA LYS A 322 -2.10 -6.19 -5.88
C LYS A 322 -2.64 -6.88 -4.64
N ASP A 323 -3.82 -7.49 -4.77
CA ASP A 323 -4.43 -8.30 -3.71
C ASP A 323 -4.61 -7.58 -2.36
N ILE A 324 -4.71 -6.25 -2.41
CA ILE A 324 -4.92 -5.39 -1.24
C ILE A 324 -6.41 -5.20 -0.93
N GLN A 325 -6.67 -4.78 0.30
CA GLN A 325 -7.96 -4.35 0.80
C GLN A 325 -7.88 -2.87 1.16
N LEU A 326 -8.73 -2.05 0.53
CA LEU A 326 -8.97 -0.69 0.99
C LEU A 326 -10.08 -0.73 2.03
N VAL A 327 -9.81 -0.19 3.22
CA VAL A 327 -10.75 -0.20 4.35
C VAL A 327 -10.92 1.20 4.91
N LYS A 328 -12.14 1.50 5.36
CA LYS A 328 -12.45 2.70 6.15
C LYS A 328 -12.24 2.35 7.63
N ALA A 329 -11.14 2.82 8.20
CA ALA A 329 -10.77 2.54 9.58
C ALA A 329 -11.53 3.43 10.58
N TRP A 330 -11.81 4.68 10.22
CA TRP A 330 -12.65 5.65 10.93
C TRP A 330 -13.47 6.51 9.94
#